data_AF-A0A835LGA4-F1
#
_entry.id   AF-A0A835LGA4-F1
#
_cell.length_a   1.000
_cell.length_b   1.000
_cell.length_c   1.000
_cell.angle_alpha   90.00
_cell.angle_beta   90.00
_cell.angle_gamma   90.00
#
_symmetry.space_group_name_H-M   'P 1'
#
loop_
_entity.id
_entity.type
_entity.pdbx_description
1 polymer ?
#
loop_
_entity_poly.entity_id
_entity_poly.type
_entity_poly.pdbx_seq_one_letter_code
_entity_poly.pdbx_strand_id
1 'polypeptide(L)'
;MYAKNPEAKYLGALSMGILGEIAGLQRWFVVMTEIWLKYLGALSMVEIWFARAIKNFGDMITTDLGLRQVLAPNGELLQKGDTYYNIELAHTLEATAEYGPQAFYNGTVGESFVKDVTEASGILTMEDLRSYKVKVMDAVAVDVMGSTILGMPPPSSGTVGLSLRVDEMMDFAASEPIGSLGFGKWDKLKSSYCRKDHQFAYLSFIGSFLANFLRTPLASEVDGDIVLYF
;
A
#
# COMPACT_ATOMS: atom_id res chain seq x y z
N MET A 1 -12.80 13.86 -13.55
CA MET A 1 -11.48 13.34 -13.99
C MET A 1 -11.63 12.21 -14.99
N TYR A 2 -12.22 11.05 -14.64
CA TYR A 2 -12.18 9.84 -15.49
C TYR A 2 -13.35 9.62 -16.46
N ALA A 3 -14.30 10.55 -16.57
CA ALA A 3 -15.50 10.35 -17.39
C ALA A 3 -15.20 10.15 -18.89
N LYS A 4 -14.10 10.76 -19.39
CA LYS A 4 -13.67 10.67 -20.80
C LYS A 4 -12.76 9.46 -21.08
N ASN A 5 -11.97 9.05 -20.09
CA ASN A 5 -11.08 7.90 -20.17
C ASN A 5 -11.08 7.15 -18.83
N PRO A 6 -11.90 6.09 -18.69
CA PRO A 6 -11.95 5.28 -17.48
C PRO A 6 -10.65 4.55 -17.18
N GLU A 7 -9.78 4.29 -18.16
CA GLU A 7 -8.51 3.58 -17.95
C GLU A 7 -7.46 4.44 -17.25
N ALA A 8 -7.61 5.76 -17.32
CA ALA A 8 -6.71 6.72 -16.65
C ALA A 8 -6.74 6.62 -15.12
N LYS A 9 -7.68 5.86 -14.54
CA LYS A 9 -7.67 5.52 -13.10
C LYS A 9 -6.69 4.39 -12.75
N TYR A 10 -6.24 3.63 -13.76
CA TYR A 10 -5.33 2.51 -13.60
C TYR A 10 -3.95 2.81 -14.17
N LEU A 11 -3.89 3.57 -15.28
CA LEU A 11 -2.67 3.80 -16.04
C LEU A 11 -2.37 5.29 -16.18
N GLY A 12 -1.07 5.62 -16.16
CA GLY A 12 -0.55 6.96 -16.36
C GLY A 12 -0.62 7.86 -15.12
N ALA A 13 -0.17 9.11 -15.27
CA ALA A 13 0.00 10.01 -14.13
C ALA A 13 -1.30 10.40 -13.41
N LEU A 14 -2.45 10.26 -14.08
CA LEU A 14 -3.77 10.52 -13.48
C LEU A 14 -4.18 9.48 -12.45
N SER A 15 -3.59 8.28 -12.44
CA SER A 15 -3.88 7.24 -11.45
C SER A 15 -3.09 7.42 -10.14
N MET A 16 -2.18 8.40 -10.09
CA MET A 16 -1.29 8.61 -8.95
C MET A 16 -1.94 9.49 -7.88
N GLY A 17 -1.83 9.05 -6.63
CA GLY A 17 -2.07 9.88 -5.45
C GLY A 17 -0.78 10.55 -4.96
N ILE A 18 -0.90 11.37 -3.91
CA ILE A 18 0.28 11.93 -3.23
C ILE A 18 1.04 10.79 -2.54
N LEU A 19 2.35 10.72 -2.79
CA LEU A 19 3.22 9.71 -2.21
C LEU A 19 3.33 9.91 -0.69
N GLY A 20 2.85 8.93 0.08
CA GLY A 20 2.80 8.99 1.55
C GLY A 20 3.91 8.25 2.27
N GLU A 21 4.62 7.36 1.59
CA GLU A 21 5.59 6.43 2.21
C GLU A 21 6.74 7.16 2.90
N ILE A 22 7.30 8.19 2.25
CA ILE A 22 8.44 8.95 2.79
C ILE A 22 8.04 9.69 4.08
N ALA A 23 6.85 10.27 4.13
CA ALA A 23 6.36 10.92 5.35
C ALA A 23 5.96 9.90 6.42
N GLY A 24 5.32 8.78 6.06
CA GLY A 24 4.86 7.76 7.01
C GLY A 24 6.02 7.01 7.66
N LEU A 25 7.07 6.74 6.89
CA LEU A 25 8.27 6.07 7.37
C LEU A 25 9.28 7.02 8.01
N GLN A 26 9.01 8.32 8.13
CA GLN A 26 9.97 9.39 8.50
C GLN A 26 11.21 8.98 9.30
N ARG A 27 11.01 8.31 10.45
CA ARG A 27 12.07 7.93 11.37
C ARG A 27 12.83 6.67 10.95
N TRP A 28 12.14 5.73 10.29
CA TRP A 28 12.72 4.51 9.74
C TRP A 28 13.28 4.72 8.34
N PHE A 29 12.71 5.64 7.56
CA PHE A 29 13.07 5.89 6.17
C PHE A 29 14.54 6.32 6.08
N VAL A 30 14.96 7.32 6.87
CA VAL A 30 16.36 7.79 6.88
C VAL A 30 17.33 6.66 7.21
N VAL A 31 17.03 5.87 8.24
CA VAL A 31 17.86 4.72 8.65
C VAL A 31 17.90 3.65 7.56
N MET A 32 16.75 3.34 6.96
CA MET A 32 16.68 2.38 5.86
C MET A 32 17.41 2.90 4.63
N THR A 33 17.30 4.18 4.28
CA THR A 33 18.01 4.77 3.13
C THR A 33 19.52 4.75 3.33
N GLU A 34 20.02 5.04 4.53
CA GLU A 34 21.46 4.92 4.83
C GLU A 34 21.95 3.47 4.71
N ILE A 35 21.18 2.50 5.21
CA ILE A 35 21.49 1.07 5.06
C ILE A 35 21.47 0.69 3.58
N TRP A 36 20.46 1.10 2.83
CA TRP A 36 20.34 0.80 1.40
C TRP A 36 21.51 1.37 0.59
N LEU A 37 21.86 2.65 0.79
CA LEU A 37 23.01 3.27 0.12
C LEU A 37 24.33 2.57 0.50
N LYS A 38 24.48 2.18 1.76
CA LYS A 38 25.69 1.50 2.25
C LYS A 38 25.88 0.09 1.70
N TYR A 39 24.81 -0.67 1.50
CA TYR A 39 24.90 -2.10 1.17
C TYR A 39 24.57 -2.44 -0.28
N LEU A 40 23.71 -1.67 -0.93
CA LEU A 40 23.26 -1.94 -2.30
C LEU A 40 23.83 -0.90 -3.27
N GLY A 41 24.01 0.35 -2.85
CA GLY A 41 24.27 1.44 -3.79
C GLY A 41 23.17 1.52 -4.86
N ALA A 42 23.42 2.23 -5.96
CA ALA A 42 22.51 2.23 -7.12
C ALA A 42 22.44 0.87 -7.86
N LEU A 43 23.14 -0.16 -7.35
CA LEU A 43 23.46 -1.42 -8.01
C LEU A 43 22.64 -2.55 -7.40
N SER A 44 21.99 -3.36 -8.23
CA SER A 44 21.41 -4.61 -7.74
C SER A 44 21.36 -5.67 -8.83
N MET A 45 21.57 -6.93 -8.43
CA MET A 45 21.42 -8.07 -9.32
C MET A 45 19.94 -8.42 -9.47
N VAL A 46 19.54 -8.77 -10.68
CA VAL A 46 18.18 -9.18 -11.00
C VAL A 46 17.97 -10.61 -10.50
N GLU A 47 17.19 -10.73 -9.42
CA GLU A 47 16.74 -12.00 -8.86
C GLU A 47 15.62 -12.64 -9.69
N ILE A 48 15.38 -13.94 -9.47
CA ILE A 48 14.44 -14.72 -10.30
C ILE A 48 13.00 -14.18 -10.30
N TRP A 49 12.51 -13.72 -9.15
CA TRP A 49 11.16 -13.16 -9.03
C TRP A 49 11.06 -11.80 -9.71
N PHE A 50 12.13 -11.01 -9.63
CA PHE A 50 12.19 -9.70 -10.28
C PHE A 50 12.30 -9.85 -11.80
N ALA A 51 13.13 -10.76 -12.31
CA ALA A 51 13.17 -11.09 -13.74
C ALA A 51 11.79 -11.52 -14.28
N ARG A 52 11.01 -12.27 -13.49
CA ARG A 52 9.64 -12.64 -13.85
C ARG A 52 8.73 -11.41 -13.91
N ALA A 53 8.85 -10.48 -12.97
CA ALA A 53 8.09 -9.23 -12.99
C ALA A 53 8.46 -8.38 -14.22
N ILE A 54 9.75 -8.19 -14.50
CA ILE A 54 10.25 -7.48 -15.69
C ILE A 54 9.65 -8.08 -16.96
N LYS A 55 9.68 -9.41 -17.09
CA LYS A 55 9.09 -10.10 -18.23
C LYS A 55 7.58 -9.88 -18.35
N ASN A 56 6.86 -9.94 -17.22
CA ASN A 56 5.40 -9.76 -17.20
C ASN A 56 4.96 -8.34 -17.58
N PHE A 57 5.81 -7.34 -17.32
CA PHE A 57 5.55 -5.93 -17.62
C PHE A 57 6.38 -5.39 -18.79
N GLY A 58 6.91 -6.28 -19.65
CA GLY A 58 7.86 -5.92 -20.70
C GLY A 58 7.38 -4.82 -21.65
N ASP A 59 6.12 -4.89 -22.09
CA ASP A 59 5.52 -3.89 -22.99
C ASP A 59 5.44 -2.51 -22.33
N MET A 60 5.08 -2.45 -21.03
CA MET A 60 5.03 -1.21 -20.27
C MET A 60 6.43 -0.64 -20.04
N ILE A 61 7.39 -1.50 -19.69
CA ILE A 61 8.79 -1.13 -19.45
C ILE A 61 9.43 -0.57 -20.72
N THR A 62 9.19 -1.18 -21.88
CA THR A 62 9.81 -0.75 -23.15
C THR A 62 9.16 0.51 -23.72
N THR A 63 7.90 0.78 -23.36
CA THR A 63 7.18 1.99 -23.78
C THR A 63 7.58 3.20 -22.94
N ASP A 64 7.80 3.01 -21.64
CA ASP A 64 8.18 4.08 -20.73
C ASP A 64 9.69 4.39 -20.81
N LEU A 65 10.05 5.66 -21.00
CA LEU A 65 11.44 6.05 -21.21
C LEU A 65 12.30 5.82 -19.97
N GLY A 66 11.78 6.09 -18.77
CA GLY A 66 12.53 5.94 -17.51
C GLY A 66 12.74 4.49 -17.14
N LEU A 67 11.69 3.68 -17.21
CA LEU A 67 11.76 2.23 -16.96
C LEU A 67 12.66 1.54 -17.99
N ARG A 68 12.59 1.92 -19.26
CA ARG A 68 13.46 1.34 -20.30
C ARG A 68 14.93 1.62 -20.03
N GLN A 69 15.30 2.82 -19.57
CA GLN A 69 16.69 3.15 -19.26
C GLN A 69 17.26 2.27 -18.13
N VAL A 70 16.44 1.90 -17.15
CA VAL A 70 16.86 1.11 -15.98
C VAL A 70 16.77 -0.39 -16.24
N LEU A 71 15.70 -0.85 -16.89
CA LEU A 71 15.32 -2.27 -16.99
C LEU A 71 15.46 -2.85 -18.40
N ALA A 72 15.78 -2.02 -19.39
CA ALA A 72 16.10 -2.45 -20.75
C ALA A 72 17.15 -1.54 -21.43
N PRO A 73 18.31 -1.28 -20.80
CA PRO A 73 19.26 -0.27 -21.25
C PRO A 73 19.82 -0.53 -22.67
N ASN A 74 19.89 -1.80 -23.07
CA ASN A 74 20.38 -2.21 -24.39
C ASN A 74 19.25 -2.49 -25.40
N GLY A 75 18.01 -2.08 -25.09
CA GLY A 75 16.82 -2.41 -25.87
C GLY A 75 16.23 -3.79 -25.58
N GLU A 76 16.89 -4.60 -24.75
CA GLU A 76 16.42 -5.89 -24.27
C GLU A 76 16.15 -5.84 -22.77
N LEU A 77 15.06 -6.49 -22.35
CA LEU A 77 14.69 -6.60 -20.93
C LEU A 77 15.78 -7.36 -20.15
N LEU A 78 16.15 -6.85 -18.98
CA LEU A 78 17.08 -7.53 -18.09
C LEU A 78 16.53 -8.88 -17.62
N GLN A 79 17.44 -9.84 -17.52
CA GLN A 79 17.17 -11.22 -17.13
C GLN A 79 17.82 -11.56 -15.79
N LYS A 80 17.51 -12.75 -15.27
CA LYS A 80 18.11 -13.22 -14.02
C LYS A 80 19.63 -13.24 -14.14
N GLY A 81 20.32 -12.66 -13.16
CA GLY A 81 21.78 -12.57 -13.11
C GLY A 81 22.35 -11.32 -13.78
N ASP A 82 21.53 -10.57 -14.52
CA ASP A 82 21.92 -9.25 -14.98
C ASP A 82 21.96 -8.27 -13.82
N THR A 83 22.67 -7.16 -14.01
CA THR A 83 22.75 -6.08 -13.04
C THR A 83 22.03 -4.86 -13.57
N TYR A 84 21.19 -4.25 -12.74
CA TYR A 84 20.52 -2.98 -13.07
C TYR A 84 21.09 -1.85 -12.23
N TYR A 85 21.00 -0.64 -12.79
CA TYR A 85 21.52 0.59 -12.20
C TYR A 85 20.42 1.65 -12.20
N ASN A 86 20.04 2.15 -11.03
CA ASN A 86 19.08 3.24 -10.92
C ASN A 86 19.71 4.45 -10.20
N ILE A 87 20.45 5.23 -10.97
CA ILE A 87 21.21 6.39 -10.48
C ILE A 87 20.27 7.49 -9.95
N GLU A 88 19.15 7.73 -10.64
CA GLU A 88 18.19 8.75 -10.21
C GLU A 88 17.50 8.40 -8.89
N LEU A 89 17.21 7.10 -8.68
CA LEU A 89 16.74 6.62 -7.38
C LEU A 89 17.82 6.80 -6.32
N ALA A 90 19.09 6.52 -6.62
CA ALA A 90 20.18 6.73 -5.67
C ALA A 90 20.30 8.21 -5.26
N HIS A 91 20.27 9.15 -6.21
CA HIS A 91 20.27 10.59 -5.91
C HIS A 91 19.06 10.99 -5.04
N THR A 92 17.89 10.41 -5.30
CA THR A 92 16.68 10.65 -4.50
C THR A 92 16.85 10.16 -3.05
N LEU A 93 17.43 8.96 -2.89
CA LEU A 93 17.71 8.39 -1.57
C LEU A 93 18.79 9.17 -0.84
N GLU A 94 19.84 9.63 -1.53
CA GLU A 94 20.90 10.48 -0.98
C GLU A 94 20.34 11.81 -0.49
N ALA A 95 19.56 12.50 -1.32
CA ALA A 95 18.90 13.74 -0.92
C ALA A 95 17.96 13.55 0.27
N THR A 96 17.24 12.42 0.32
CA THR A 96 16.34 12.13 1.45
C THR A 96 17.10 11.73 2.70
N ALA A 97 18.26 11.07 2.59
CA ALA A 97 19.12 10.77 3.73
C ALA A 97 19.74 12.05 4.31
N GLU A 98 20.17 12.99 3.46
CA GLU A 98 20.81 14.24 3.89
C GLU A 98 19.82 15.27 4.46
N TYR A 99 18.71 15.52 3.75
CA TYR A 99 17.75 16.59 4.09
C TYR A 99 16.46 16.07 4.73
N GLY A 100 16.36 14.75 4.94
CA GLY A 100 15.14 14.10 5.41
C GLY A 100 14.00 14.16 4.38
N PRO A 101 12.76 13.85 4.82
CA PRO A 101 11.57 13.88 3.96
C PRO A 101 11.32 15.20 3.25
N GLN A 102 11.85 16.31 3.79
CA GLN A 102 11.68 17.63 3.21
C GLN A 102 12.34 17.76 1.83
N ALA A 103 13.34 16.93 1.52
CA ALA A 103 13.89 16.81 0.17
C ALA A 103 12.79 16.54 -0.87
N PHE A 104 11.81 15.70 -0.51
CA PHE A 104 10.68 15.32 -1.36
C PHE A 104 9.49 16.25 -1.22
N TYR A 105 9.07 16.60 0.01
CA TYR A 105 7.82 17.38 0.18
C TYR A 105 7.99 18.89 -0.01
N ASN A 106 9.21 19.41 0.08
CA ASN A 106 9.49 20.84 -0.05
C ASN A 106 10.85 21.14 -0.73
N GLY A 107 11.39 20.17 -1.47
CA GLY A 107 12.72 20.26 -2.07
C GLY A 107 12.71 19.90 -3.55
N THR A 108 13.91 19.90 -4.13
CA THR A 108 14.15 19.70 -5.56
C THR A 108 13.72 18.34 -6.07
N VAL A 109 13.75 17.30 -5.24
CA VAL A 109 13.23 15.96 -5.60
C VAL A 109 11.72 16.03 -5.85
N GLY A 110 10.98 16.74 -4.98
CA GLY A 110 9.55 16.98 -5.17
C GLY A 110 9.25 17.80 -6.42
N GLU A 111 10.05 18.83 -6.69
CA GLU A 111 9.89 19.67 -7.88
C GLU A 111 10.10 18.87 -9.18
N SER A 112 11.16 18.06 -9.25
CA SER A 112 11.40 17.14 -10.37
C SER A 112 10.25 16.13 -10.52
N PHE A 113 9.78 15.54 -9.42
CA PHE A 113 8.64 14.63 -9.45
C PHE A 113 7.38 15.31 -10.00
N VAL A 114 6.98 16.46 -9.47
CA VAL A 114 5.81 17.22 -9.94
C VAL A 114 5.92 17.57 -11.42
N LYS A 115 7.13 17.92 -11.88
CA LYS A 115 7.39 18.19 -13.29
C LYS A 115 7.13 16.95 -14.15
N ASP A 116 7.69 15.80 -13.79
CA ASP A 116 7.50 14.55 -14.53
C ASP A 116 6.03 14.13 -14.56
N VAL A 117 5.32 14.26 -13.42
CA VAL A 117 3.89 14.00 -13.32
C VAL A 117 3.10 14.91 -14.26
N THR A 118 3.45 16.20 -14.31
CA THR A 118 2.77 17.19 -15.15
C THR A 118 3.03 16.94 -16.64
N GLU A 119 4.26 16.60 -17.02
CA GLU A 119 4.64 16.23 -18.39
C GLU A 119 3.89 14.97 -18.85
N ALA A 120 3.63 14.04 -17.94
CA ALA A 120 2.80 12.86 -18.15
C ALA A 120 1.27 13.14 -18.04
N SER A 121 0.85 14.41 -18.07
CA SER A 121 -0.55 14.86 -18.00
C SER A 121 -1.27 14.57 -16.67
N GLY A 122 -0.52 14.42 -15.58
CA GLY A 122 -1.05 14.36 -14.21
C GLY A 122 -1.45 15.73 -13.67
N ILE A 123 -2.05 15.74 -12.48
CA ILE A 123 -2.60 16.96 -11.85
C ILE A 123 -1.97 17.29 -10.50
N LEU A 124 -0.93 16.55 -10.09
CA LEU A 124 -0.28 16.72 -8.81
C LEU A 124 0.56 17.99 -8.81
N THR A 125 0.47 18.79 -7.76
CA THR A 125 1.20 20.05 -7.60
C THR A 125 2.16 20.02 -6.41
N MET A 126 3.10 20.97 -6.38
CA MET A 126 3.94 21.16 -5.19
C MET A 126 3.13 21.54 -3.94
N GLU A 127 1.97 22.18 -4.10
CA GLU A 127 1.10 22.50 -2.98
C GLU A 127 0.45 21.24 -2.40
N ASP A 128 0.12 20.26 -3.24
CA ASP A 128 -0.37 18.95 -2.80
C ASP A 128 0.69 18.21 -1.99
N LEU A 129 1.96 18.25 -2.43
CA LEU A 129 3.06 17.66 -1.67
C LEU A 129 3.25 18.36 -0.31
N ARG A 130 3.30 19.70 -0.28
CA ARG A 130 3.53 20.48 0.95
C ARG A 130 2.39 20.36 1.96
N SER A 131 1.15 20.21 1.47
CA SER A 131 -0.03 20.07 2.31
C SER A 131 -0.23 18.64 2.84
N TYR A 132 0.51 17.67 2.33
CA TYR A 132 0.42 16.27 2.77
C TYR A 132 0.83 16.13 4.25
N LYS A 133 -0.02 15.43 5.02
CA LYS A 133 0.23 15.14 6.44
C LYS A 133 -0.14 13.72 6.78
N VAL A 134 0.77 13.05 7.46
CA VAL A 134 0.53 11.73 8.05
C VAL A 134 -0.38 11.91 9.27
N LYS A 135 -1.38 11.04 9.38
CA LYS A 135 -2.21 10.91 10.57
C LYS A 135 -1.77 9.67 11.32
N VAL A 136 -1.22 9.85 12.52
CA VAL A 136 -0.98 8.76 13.45
C VAL A 136 -2.29 8.47 14.18
N MET A 137 -2.73 7.23 14.15
CA MET A 137 -4.00 6.78 14.68
C MET A 137 -3.78 5.51 15.50
N ASP A 138 -4.56 5.35 16.55
CA ASP A 138 -4.55 4.12 17.34
C ASP A 138 -5.01 2.93 16.50
N ALA A 139 -4.47 1.75 16.82
CA ALA A 139 -4.91 0.51 16.20
C ALA A 139 -6.38 0.25 16.54
N VAL A 140 -7.10 -0.37 15.61
CA VAL A 140 -8.45 -0.89 15.87
C VAL A 140 -8.29 -2.23 16.58
N ALA A 141 -8.82 -2.32 17.79
CA ALA A 141 -8.91 -3.56 18.54
C ALA A 141 -10.20 -4.30 18.19
N VAL A 142 -10.07 -5.59 17.88
CA VAL A 142 -11.20 -6.50 17.65
C VAL A 142 -10.98 -7.75 18.47
N ASP A 143 -11.96 -8.11 19.30
CA ASP A 143 -11.92 -9.36 20.04
C ASP A 143 -12.43 -10.52 19.18
N VAL A 144 -11.59 -11.54 19.02
CA VAL A 144 -11.83 -12.70 18.18
C VAL A 144 -11.36 -13.95 18.92
N MET A 145 -12.26 -14.91 19.15
CA MET A 145 -11.95 -16.20 19.78
C MET A 145 -11.24 -16.09 21.16
N GLY A 146 -11.54 -15.05 21.94
CA GLY A 146 -10.92 -14.81 23.24
C GLY A 146 -9.52 -14.17 23.17
N SER A 147 -9.09 -13.70 21.99
CA SER A 147 -7.87 -12.91 21.77
C SER A 147 -8.21 -11.56 21.15
N THR A 148 -7.45 -10.52 21.51
CA THR A 148 -7.60 -9.20 20.90
C THR A 148 -6.65 -9.06 19.71
N ILE A 149 -7.21 -8.85 18.53
CA ILE A 149 -6.48 -8.54 17.31
C ILE A 149 -6.38 -7.02 17.19
N LEU A 150 -5.14 -6.51 17.12
CA LEU A 150 -4.87 -5.12 16.80
C LEU A 150 -4.62 -4.99 15.31
N GLY A 151 -5.37 -4.10 14.66
CA GLY A 151 -5.30 -3.90 13.23
C GLY A 151 -5.31 -2.44 12.81
N MET A 152 -5.18 -2.22 11.50
CA MET A 152 -5.01 -0.90 10.92
C MET A 152 -6.35 -0.13 10.91
N PRO A 153 -6.40 1.12 11.39
CA PRO A 153 -7.62 1.91 11.38
C PRO A 153 -8.02 2.35 9.95
N PRO A 154 -9.25 2.88 9.77
CA PRO A 154 -9.64 3.57 8.55
C PRO A 154 -8.56 4.59 8.13
N PRO A 155 -8.19 4.67 6.84
CA PRO A 155 -8.93 4.22 5.66
C PRO A 155 -8.76 2.74 5.28
N SER A 156 -8.00 1.96 6.05
CA SER A 156 -7.91 0.51 5.82
C SER A 156 -9.24 -0.19 6.09
N SER A 157 -9.65 -1.09 5.20
CA SER A 157 -10.79 -1.99 5.42
C SER A 157 -10.39 -3.36 5.94
N GLY A 158 -9.08 -3.65 6.04
CA GLY A 158 -8.56 -4.99 6.33
C GLY A 158 -9.04 -5.55 7.68
N THR A 159 -8.94 -4.75 8.74
CA THR A 159 -9.32 -5.17 10.10
C THR A 159 -10.81 -5.42 10.25
N VAL A 160 -11.63 -4.56 9.63
CA VAL A 160 -13.09 -4.75 9.59
C VAL A 160 -13.48 -5.96 8.75
N GLY A 161 -12.83 -6.16 7.60
CA GLY A 161 -13.07 -7.33 6.75
C GLY A 161 -12.68 -8.64 7.44
N LEU A 162 -11.58 -8.63 8.21
CA LEU A 162 -11.15 -9.78 8.99
C LEU A 162 -12.13 -10.09 10.12
N SER A 163 -12.54 -9.09 10.90
CA SER A 163 -13.49 -9.30 12.02
C SER A 163 -14.79 -9.93 11.54
N LEU A 164 -15.36 -9.38 10.46
CA LEU A 164 -16.60 -9.91 9.87
C LEU A 164 -16.46 -11.35 9.39
N ARG A 165 -15.31 -11.72 8.81
CA ARG A 165 -15.07 -13.10 8.37
C ARG A 165 -14.99 -14.06 9.55
N VAL A 166 -14.31 -13.67 10.62
CA VAL A 166 -14.17 -14.58 11.75
C VAL A 166 -15.51 -14.76 12.46
N ASP A 167 -16.30 -13.70 12.62
CA ASP A 167 -17.66 -13.79 13.16
C ASP A 167 -18.54 -14.74 12.32
N GLU A 168 -18.54 -14.59 10.98
CA GLU A 168 -19.28 -15.49 10.09
C GLU A 168 -18.81 -16.94 10.17
N MET A 169 -17.50 -17.18 10.34
CA MET A 169 -16.95 -18.52 10.54
C MET A 169 -17.35 -19.11 11.90
N MET A 170 -17.44 -18.30 12.96
CA MET A 170 -17.88 -18.73 14.28
C MET A 170 -19.36 -19.09 14.31
N ASP A 171 -20.22 -18.25 13.72
CA ASP A 171 -21.65 -18.54 13.55
C ASP A 171 -21.86 -19.85 12.77
N PHE A 172 -21.06 -20.06 11.72
CA PHE A 172 -21.12 -21.28 10.92
C PHE A 172 -20.63 -22.52 11.70
N ALA A 173 -19.50 -22.42 12.41
CA ALA A 173 -18.94 -23.51 13.21
C ALA A 173 -19.84 -23.90 14.41
N ALA A 174 -20.59 -22.95 14.96
CA ALA A 174 -21.60 -23.20 15.99
C ALA A 174 -22.85 -23.93 15.44
N SER A 175 -23.07 -23.88 14.12
CA SER A 175 -24.29 -24.40 13.47
C SER A 175 -24.16 -25.79 12.83
N GLU A 176 -22.95 -26.30 12.53
CA GLU A 176 -22.77 -27.61 11.90
C GLU A 176 -21.48 -28.35 12.34
N PRO A 177 -21.46 -29.71 12.31
CA PRO A 177 -20.25 -30.49 12.59
C PRO A 177 -19.18 -30.29 11.51
N ILE A 178 -17.92 -30.15 11.94
CA ILE A 178 -16.71 -29.81 11.17
C ILE A 178 -16.44 -30.75 9.95
N GLY A 179 -17.12 -31.90 9.84
CA GLY A 179 -16.92 -32.90 8.79
C GLY A 179 -17.55 -32.62 7.40
N SER A 180 -18.29 -31.52 7.21
CA SER A 180 -19.02 -31.25 5.94
C SER A 180 -18.32 -30.25 4.97
N LEU A 181 -17.03 -29.97 5.18
CA LEU A 181 -16.23 -28.98 4.44
C LEU A 181 -16.01 -29.36 2.95
N GLY A 182 -16.98 -29.08 2.09
CA GLY A 182 -16.87 -29.17 0.64
C GLY A 182 -16.67 -27.81 -0.05
N PHE A 183 -15.90 -27.78 -1.15
CA PHE A 183 -15.56 -26.57 -1.93
C PHE A 183 -16.77 -25.76 -2.44
N GLY A 184 -17.96 -26.36 -2.54
CA GLY A 184 -19.17 -25.69 -3.04
C GLY A 184 -19.82 -24.67 -2.08
N LYS A 185 -19.44 -24.63 -0.79
CA LYS A 185 -19.99 -23.67 0.19
C LYS A 185 -19.25 -22.31 0.20
N TRP A 186 -18.07 -22.20 -0.43
CA TRP A 186 -17.29 -20.95 -0.54
C TRP A 186 -18.00 -19.84 -1.33
N ASP A 187 -18.88 -20.20 -2.27
CA ASP A 187 -19.59 -19.22 -3.10
C ASP A 187 -20.72 -18.50 -2.34
N LYS A 188 -21.29 -19.13 -1.30
CA LYS A 188 -22.25 -18.46 -0.41
C LYS A 188 -21.59 -17.37 0.44
N LEU A 189 -20.40 -17.64 0.96
CA LEU A 189 -19.56 -16.69 1.71
C LEU A 189 -19.14 -15.51 0.82
N LYS A 190 -18.71 -15.76 -0.43
CA LYS A 190 -18.42 -14.69 -1.41
C LYS A 190 -19.64 -13.81 -1.69
N SER A 191 -20.85 -14.39 -1.80
CA SER A 191 -22.06 -13.60 -2.07
C SER A 191 -22.49 -12.74 -0.87
N SER A 192 -22.25 -13.19 0.37
CA SER A 192 -22.49 -12.40 1.59
C SER A 192 -21.59 -11.15 1.61
N TYR A 193 -20.31 -11.34 1.29
CA TYR A 193 -19.32 -10.27 1.21
C TYR A 193 -19.69 -9.21 0.16
N CYS A 194 -19.97 -9.61 -1.09
CA CYS A 194 -20.39 -8.67 -2.14
C CYS A 194 -21.67 -7.89 -1.79
N ARG A 195 -22.63 -8.52 -1.11
CA ARG A 195 -23.90 -7.88 -0.76
C ARG A 195 -23.74 -6.81 0.33
N LYS A 196 -22.77 -7.01 1.22
CA LYS A 196 -22.38 -6.04 2.26
C LYS A 196 -21.56 -4.90 1.66
N ASP A 197 -20.62 -5.17 0.74
CA ASP A 197 -19.82 -4.12 0.06
C ASP A 197 -20.67 -3.05 -0.66
N HIS A 198 -21.79 -3.44 -1.27
CA HIS A 198 -22.72 -2.47 -1.91
C HIS A 198 -23.37 -1.48 -0.92
N GLN A 199 -23.39 -1.76 0.39
CA GLN A 199 -23.85 -0.82 1.42
C GLN A 199 -22.74 0.12 1.93
N PHE A 200 -21.45 -0.20 1.74
CA PHE A 200 -20.32 0.54 2.32
C PHE A 200 -19.68 1.57 1.39
N ALA A 201 -20.14 1.67 0.14
CA ALA A 201 -19.67 2.66 -0.82
C ALA A 201 -20.30 4.06 -0.61
N TYR A 202 -20.28 4.63 0.60
CA TYR A 202 -20.55 6.07 0.82
C TYR A 202 -19.80 6.61 2.05
N LEU A 203 -18.67 7.28 1.79
CA LEU A 203 -17.68 7.77 2.75
C LEU A 203 -18.13 8.94 3.66
N SER A 204 -19.43 9.25 3.77
CA SER A 204 -19.94 10.26 4.71
C SER A 204 -20.88 9.70 5.80
N PHE A 205 -21.27 8.43 5.73
CA PHE A 205 -22.24 7.84 6.67
C PHE A 205 -21.62 6.90 7.72
N ILE A 206 -20.41 6.40 7.46
CA ILE A 206 -19.74 5.39 8.31
C ILE A 206 -19.25 5.97 9.66
N GLY A 207 -19.06 7.29 9.76
CA GLY A 207 -18.57 7.94 10.97
C GLY A 207 -19.46 7.72 12.21
N SER A 208 -20.79 7.66 12.02
CA SER A 208 -21.73 7.52 13.14
C SER A 208 -22.00 6.06 13.53
N PHE A 209 -21.81 5.11 12.61
CA PHE A 209 -22.01 3.69 12.88
C PHE A 209 -20.77 3.04 13.53
N LEU A 210 -19.56 3.35 13.02
CA LEU A 210 -18.31 2.87 13.64
C LEU A 210 -18.08 3.46 15.04
N ALA A 211 -18.48 4.71 15.28
CA ALA A 211 -18.36 5.35 16.59
C ALA A 211 -19.29 4.72 17.66
N ASN A 212 -20.37 4.05 17.26
CA ASN A 212 -21.26 3.34 18.17
C ASN A 212 -20.87 1.86 18.36
N PHE A 213 -20.27 1.23 17.34
CA PHE A 213 -19.80 -0.15 17.44
C PHE A 213 -18.52 -0.28 18.28
N LEU A 214 -17.63 0.73 18.24
CA LEU A 214 -16.34 0.75 18.96
C LEU A 214 -16.43 1.33 20.39
N ARG A 215 -17.62 1.48 20.97
CA ARG A 215 -17.84 2.20 22.24
C ARG A 215 -18.12 1.30 23.45
N THR A 216 -17.79 0.01 23.38
CA THR A 216 -17.80 -0.87 24.55
C THR A 216 -16.58 -0.57 25.43
N PRO A 217 -16.77 -0.18 26.71
CA PRO A 217 -15.67 0.16 27.59
C PRO A 217 -15.16 -1.11 28.27
N LEU A 218 -13.94 -1.54 27.95
CA LEU A 218 -13.14 -2.43 28.78
C LEU A 218 -11.66 -2.15 28.50
N ALA A 219 -11.23 -0.96 28.92
CA ALA A 219 -9.82 -0.61 29.02
C ALA A 219 -9.42 -0.61 30.50
N SER A 220 -9.23 -1.80 31.06
CA SER A 220 -8.36 -2.02 32.20
C SER A 220 -8.07 -3.52 32.29
N GLU A 221 -6.78 -3.87 32.24
CA GLU A 221 -6.22 -5.23 32.30
C GLU A 221 -6.25 -6.02 30.99
N VAL A 222 -5.15 -5.94 30.22
CA VAL A 222 -4.58 -7.15 29.61
C VAL A 222 -3.05 -7.04 29.64
N ASP A 223 -2.47 -7.79 30.58
CA ASP A 223 -1.07 -8.22 30.61
C ASP A 223 -1.02 -9.54 29.81
N GLY A 224 -0.37 -9.56 28.65
CA GLY A 224 -0.34 -10.74 27.79
C GLY A 224 0.26 -10.50 26.40
N ASP A 225 1.08 -11.47 25.97
CA ASP A 225 1.97 -11.41 24.79
C ASP A 225 1.28 -11.00 23.49
N ILE A 226 1.80 -9.91 22.91
CA ILE A 226 1.37 -9.36 21.61
C ILE A 226 1.99 -10.22 20.49
N VAL A 227 1.15 -10.87 19.68
CA VAL A 227 1.57 -11.48 18.41
C VAL A 227 1.01 -10.64 17.26
N LEU A 228 1.89 -9.93 16.55
CA LEU A 228 1.56 -9.18 15.34
C LEU A 228 1.60 -10.12 14.14
N TYR A 229 0.50 -10.18 13.37
CA TYR A 229 0.48 -10.81 12.06
C TYR A 229 0.54 -9.72 10.99
N PHE A 230 1.55 -9.81 10.12
CA PHE A 230 1.73 -8.97 8.92
C PHE A 230 0.94 -9.50 7.74
#